data_AF-A0A971Y6T7-F1
#
_entry.id   AF-A0A971Y6T7-F1
#
_cell.length_a   1.000
_cell.length_b   1.000
_cell.length_c   1.000
_cell.angle_alpha   90.00
_cell.angle_beta   90.00
_cell.angle_gamma   90.00
#
_symmetry.space_group_name_H-M   'P 1'
#
loop_
_entity.id
_entity.type
_entity.pdbx_description
1 polymer ?
#
loop_
_entity_poly.entity_id
_entity_poly.type
_entity_poly.pdbx_seq_one_letter_code
_entity_poly.pdbx_strand_id
1 'polypeptide(L)'
;MQTVKEIMLVENVQIIDKAILPKNPIKPKKLMNIAIAGVLGLMLGVFITFIVEFLDNTIKSKEDIEKYLGLPVLGMIPDDKEI
;
A
#
# COMPACT_ATOMS: atom_id res chain seq x y z
N MET A 1 -16.94 41.49 51.79
CA MET A 1 -17.31 40.74 50.56
C MET A 1 -17.83 41.69 49.46
N GLN A 2 -17.10 42.74 49.04
CA GLN A 2 -17.57 43.63 47.96
C GLN A 2 -16.41 44.33 47.21
N THR A 3 -15.39 43.61 46.75
CA THR A 3 -14.25 44.26 46.07
C THR A 3 -13.69 43.54 44.84
N VAL A 4 -14.40 42.58 44.22
CA VAL A 4 -13.84 41.81 43.09
C VAL A 4 -14.76 41.68 41.86
N LYS A 5 -15.96 42.27 41.85
CA LYS A 5 -16.89 42.10 40.70
C LYS A 5 -16.92 43.24 39.68
N GLU A 6 -16.29 44.38 39.98
CA GLU A 6 -16.55 45.63 39.26
C GLU A 6 -15.32 46.19 38.53
N ILE A 7 -14.42 45.31 38.06
CA ILE A 7 -13.33 45.68 37.13
C ILE A 7 -13.24 44.69 35.94
N MET A 8 -14.30 43.92 35.70
CA MET A 8 -14.47 43.16 34.45
C MET A 8 -15.55 43.81 33.60
N LEU A 9 -15.34 45.09 33.24
CA LEU A 9 -16.00 45.69 32.08
C LEU A 9 -15.44 45.00 30.82
N VAL A 10 -15.88 43.77 30.57
CA VAL A 10 -15.73 43.11 29.27
C VAL A 10 -16.84 43.65 28.37
N GLU A 11 -16.79 44.94 28.08
CA GLU A 11 -17.66 45.62 27.11
C GLU A 11 -16.99 45.65 25.72
N ASN A 12 -16.56 44.50 25.22
CA ASN A 12 -16.45 44.22 23.79
C ASN A 12 -15.84 42.84 23.57
N VAL A 13 -16.68 41.81 23.53
CA VAL A 13 -16.35 40.61 22.76
C VAL A 13 -16.84 40.88 21.34
N GLN A 14 -16.03 41.57 20.54
CA GLN A 14 -16.27 41.63 19.10
C GLN A 14 -15.76 40.32 18.49
N ILE A 15 -16.64 39.60 17.81
CA ILE A 15 -16.26 38.44 17.01
C ILE A 15 -15.50 39.00 15.80
N ILE A 16 -14.16 39.01 15.88
CA ILE A 16 -13.29 39.54 14.82
C ILE A 16 -13.28 38.62 13.59
N ASP A 17 -13.49 37.32 13.78
CA ASP A 17 -13.58 36.34 12.69
C ASP A 17 -14.58 35.23 13.02
N LYS A 18 -15.41 34.85 12.06
CA LYS A 18 -16.42 33.79 12.22
C LYS A 18 -15.79 32.45 11.89
N ALA A 19 -16.07 31.42 12.68
CA ALA A 19 -15.62 30.07 12.38
C ALA A 19 -16.12 29.62 11.00
N ILE A 20 -15.20 29.38 10.08
CA ILE A 20 -15.52 28.92 8.73
C ILE A 20 -15.70 27.40 8.77
N LEU A 21 -16.90 26.93 8.42
CA LEU A 21 -17.15 25.50 8.26
C LEU A 21 -16.36 24.98 7.04
N PRO A 22 -15.65 23.85 7.17
CA PRO A 22 -14.91 23.28 6.05
C PRO A 22 -15.90 22.81 4.98
N LYS A 23 -15.78 23.35 3.76
CA LYS A 23 -16.61 22.96 2.61
C LYS A 23 -16.41 21.51 2.16
N ASN A 24 -15.24 20.95 2.47
CA ASN A 24 -14.86 19.60 2.12
C ASN A 24 -14.38 18.82 3.35
N PRO A 25 -14.61 17.50 3.40
CA PRO A 25 -14.08 16.65 4.46
C PRO A 25 -12.55 16.74 4.50
N ILE A 26 -12.00 17.08 5.67
CA ILE A 26 -10.55 17.18 5.87
C ILE A 26 -9.92 15.77 5.84
N LYS A 27 -10.64 14.77 6.34
CA LYS A 27 -10.28 13.35 6.35
C LYS A 27 -11.56 12.49 6.28
N PRO A 28 -11.48 11.25 5.76
CA PRO A 28 -10.33 10.64 5.08
C PRO A 28 -10.27 11.02 3.58
N LYS A 29 -9.04 11.09 3.04
CA LYS A 29 -8.81 11.26 1.60
C LYS A 29 -9.01 9.92 0.88
N LYS A 30 -10.29 9.57 0.63
CA LYS A 30 -10.70 8.24 0.13
C LYS A 30 -9.91 7.77 -1.11
N LEU A 31 -9.78 8.63 -2.13
CA LEU A 31 -9.05 8.31 -3.36
C LEU A 31 -7.58 7.99 -3.09
N MET A 32 -6.92 8.76 -2.22
CA MET A 32 -5.52 8.53 -1.86
C MET A 32 -5.34 7.21 -1.12
N ASN A 33 -6.25 6.90 -0.19
CA ASN A 33 -6.20 5.64 0.55
C ASN A 33 -6.42 4.43 -0.36
N ILE A 34 -7.36 4.53 -1.32
CA ILE A 34 -7.61 3.46 -2.30
C ILE A 34 -6.40 3.28 -3.22
N ALA A 35 -5.80 4.38 -3.71
CA ALA A 35 -4.62 4.31 -4.56
C ALA A 35 -3.45 3.62 -3.84
N ILE A 36 -3.19 4.00 -2.58
CA ILE A 36 -2.15 3.37 -1.75
C ILE A 36 -2.43 1.88 -1.54
N ALA A 37 -3.67 1.53 -1.19
CA ALA A 37 -4.06 0.14 -0.98
C ALA A 37 -3.94 -0.70 -2.26
N GLY A 38 -4.30 -0.14 -3.42
CA GLY A 38 -4.15 -0.80 -4.72
C GLY A 38 -2.70 -1.10 -5.06
N VAL A 39 -1.81 -0.11 -4.89
CA VAL A 39 -0.37 -0.30 -5.13
C VAL A 39 0.22 -1.33 -4.18
N LEU A 40 -0.08 -1.23 -2.87
CA LEU A 40 0.40 -2.20 -1.88
C LEU A 40 -0.11 -3.62 -2.16
N GLY A 41 -1.38 -3.77 -2.54
CA GLY A 41 -1.97 -5.06 -2.89
C GLY A 41 -1.27 -5.70 -4.08
N LEU A 42 -0.98 -4.94 -5.14
CA LEU A 42 -0.24 -5.43 -6.30
C LEU A 42 1.19 -5.83 -5.94
N MET A 43 1.89 -5.00 -5.16
CA MET A 43 3.25 -5.32 -4.70
C MET A 43 3.26 -6.61 -3.88
N LEU A 44 2.30 -6.78 -2.97
CA LEU A 44 2.18 -7.99 -2.17
C LEU A 44 1.85 -9.21 -3.03
N GLY A 45 0.95 -9.09 -4.01
CA GLY A 45 0.60 -10.19 -4.91
C GLY A 45 1.82 -10.69 -5.70
N VAL A 46 2.57 -9.78 -6.30
CA VAL A 46 3.83 -10.10 -7.00
C VAL A 46 4.83 -10.77 -6.05
N PHE A 47 5.00 -10.19 -4.86
CA PHE A 47 5.93 -10.71 -3.86
C PHE A 47 5.57 -12.13 -3.40
N ILE A 48 4.28 -12.41 -3.18
CA ILE A 48 3.79 -13.75 -2.80
C ILE A 48 4.08 -14.76 -3.93
N THR A 49 3.85 -14.41 -5.19
CA THR A 49 4.18 -15.28 -6.32
C THR A 49 5.66 -15.68 -6.32
N PHE A 50 6.56 -14.72 -6.07
CA PHE A 50 7.99 -15.03 -5.95
C PHE A 50 8.32 -15.95 -4.78
N ILE A 51 7.69 -15.77 -3.63
CA ILE A 51 7.88 -16.68 -2.48
C ILE A 51 7.41 -18.09 -2.82
N VAL A 52 6.23 -18.22 -3.43
CA VAL A 52 5.68 -19.51 -3.83
C VAL A 52 6.61 -20.21 -4.81
N GLU A 53 7.12 -19.49 -5.82
CA GLU A 53 8.07 -20.06 -6.78
C GLU A 53 9.41 -20.42 -6.11
N PHE A 54 9.89 -19.61 -5.16
CA PHE A 54 11.13 -19.90 -4.42
C PHE A 54 11.00 -21.15 -3.53
N LEU A 55 9.83 -21.38 -2.95
CA LEU A 55 9.57 -22.56 -2.13
C LEU A 55 9.23 -23.80 -2.96
N ASP A 56 8.93 -23.64 -4.24
CA ASP A 56 8.72 -24.73 -5.18
C ASP A 56 10.08 -25.37 -5.54
N ASN A 57 10.22 -26.67 -5.23
CA ASN A 57 11.43 -27.45 -5.52
C ASN A 57 11.29 -28.29 -6.80
N THR A 58 10.31 -27.99 -7.64
CA THR A 58 10.07 -28.71 -8.89
C THR A 58 11.05 -28.27 -9.98
N ILE A 59 11.57 -29.23 -10.75
CA ILE A 59 12.40 -28.96 -11.93
C ILE A 59 11.45 -28.65 -13.10
N LYS A 60 11.46 -27.40 -13.58
CA LYS A 60 10.56 -26.96 -14.66
C LYS A 60 11.33 -26.52 -15.92
N SER A 61 12.58 -26.14 -15.76
CA SER A 61 13.43 -25.63 -16.84
C SER A 61 14.68 -26.47 -17.05
N LYS A 62 15.31 -26.30 -18.22
CA LYS A 62 16.62 -26.91 -18.51
C LYS A 62 17.70 -26.37 -17.57
N GLU A 63 17.61 -25.11 -17.19
CA GLU A 63 18.48 -24.45 -16.22
C GLU A 63 18.38 -25.10 -14.84
N ASP A 64 17.18 -25.52 -14.43
CA ASP A 64 16.98 -26.27 -13.18
C ASP A 64 17.70 -27.63 -13.26
N ILE A 65 17.60 -28.35 -14.38
CA ILE A 65 18.28 -29.65 -14.58
C ILE A 65 19.80 -29.48 -14.40
N GLU A 66 20.40 -28.50 -15.08
CA GLU A 66 21.84 -28.24 -14.97
C GLU A 66 22.25 -27.84 -13.54
N LYS A 67 21.43 -27.02 -12.88
CA LYS A 67 21.70 -26.52 -11.53
C LYS A 67 21.57 -27.61 -10.45
N TYR A 68 20.57 -28.47 -10.54
CA TYR A 68 20.31 -29.52 -9.54
C TYR A 68 21.12 -30.79 -9.78
N LEU A 69 21.35 -31.19 -11.04
CA LEU A 69 22.04 -32.43 -11.38
C LEU A 69 23.53 -32.20 -11.74
N GLY A 70 23.94 -30.97 -12.06
CA GLY A 70 25.32 -30.65 -12.43
C GLY A 70 25.74 -31.24 -13.79
N LEU A 71 24.78 -31.66 -14.61
CA LEU A 71 25.01 -32.27 -15.91
C LEU A 71 24.63 -31.30 -17.03
N PRO A 72 25.42 -31.18 -18.11
CA PRO A 72 25.08 -30.33 -19.25
C PRO A 72 23.88 -30.90 -19.99
N VAL A 73 22.95 -30.05 -20.41
CA VAL A 73 21.80 -30.46 -21.22
C VAL A 73 22.25 -30.69 -22.66
N LEU A 74 22.19 -31.95 -23.11
CA LEU A 74 22.67 -32.36 -24.45
C LEU A 74 21.67 -32.05 -25.58
N GLY A 75 20.40 -31.86 -25.24
CA GLY A 75 19.33 -31.58 -26.19
C GLY A 75 17.97 -31.59 -25.51
N MET A 76 16.99 -30.90 -26.11
CA MET A 76 15.59 -30.88 -25.67
C MET A 76 14.75 -31.59 -26.72
N ILE A 77 13.92 -32.56 -26.30
CA ILE A 77 12.95 -33.19 -27.18
C ILE A 77 11.75 -32.24 -27.28
N PRO A 78 11.36 -31.77 -28.47
CA PRO A 78 10.14 -30.98 -28.64
C PRO A 78 8.92 -31.85 -28.30
N ASP A 79 8.00 -31.33 -27.48
CA ASP A 79 6.67 -31.94 -27.30
C ASP A 79 5.72 -31.29 -28.29
N ASP A 80 5.22 -32.04 -29.27
CA ASP A 80 4.38 -31.57 -30.39
C ASP A 80 2.93 -31.25 -29.96
N LYS A 81 2.70 -30.87 -28.70
CA LYS A 81 1.36 -30.70 -28.13
C LYS A 81 0.79 -29.28 -28.17
N GLU A 82 1.40 -28.34 -28.88
CA GLU A 82 0.78 -27.03 -29.11
C GLU A 82 0.82 -26.64 -30.60
N ILE A 83 -0.28 -26.97 -31.30
CA ILE A 83 -0.88 -26.14 -32.35
C ILE A 83 -2.26 -25.73 -31.84
#